data_AF-A0A452GKJ6-F1
#
_entry.id   AF-A0A452GKJ6-F1
#
_cell.length_a   1.000
_cell.length_b   1.000
_cell.length_c   1.000
_cell.angle_alpha   90.00
_cell.angle_beta   90.00
_cell.angle_gamma   90.00
#
_symmetry.space_group_name_H-M   'P 1'
#
loop_
_entity.id
_entity.type
_entity.pdbx_description
1 polymer ?
#
loop_
_entity_poly.entity_id
_entity_poly.type
_entity_poly.pdbx_seq_one_letter_code
_entity_poly.pdbx_strand_id
1 'polypeptide(L)'
;MVSPKLPANLVQGSARASFSVLGDLLGMAMRNMGNLLRMPYGCGEQNMVLFAPNIYILDYLNKTGQLTKEIESKGVGYLASGYQKQLSYKHPDGSYSSFGTRDEEGSIWLTAFVYKSFSQSKRYIYIDDNVQTQTLIWLASKQKPDGCFQNVGNHFNNALEGGAEDGISLTAYVTAALLEAGLPSSHTVVQNGLSCLDTASVGNVDNVYYQALLAYAYGLAGNKEKWRFFLKELEKSATEVGELHWERKDKPLAEKFPSFNSRAASAEIEMTCYVILALLQRPTLTQEELSYIAQIVQWVAKQQNPYGGFSSTQDTVVALQALAQYGYLTFSKDGKNTVEISSKELPKKVFQVDNRNRLLLQQVSLPSLPGNYRMEVKGSGCVYLQTTLRYNIYLPQKASGFYLSVKTVNVSCTGSFLPKFDLVLSASYAGKRSTSNMAIIDVKMLSGFVPVRSSLNNHIFFYLANVSQEEISFSFSVEQNLPVSDIKPASVHLYDYYETDEYALAEYNTPCSQASSENLLGVRER
;
A
#
# COMPACT_ATOMS: atom_id res chain seq x y z
N MET A 1 -23.33 -3.07 16.21
CA MET A 1 -23.42 -4.52 15.87
C MET A 1 -22.53 -4.78 14.68
N VAL A 2 -21.97 -5.98 14.55
CA VAL A 2 -21.24 -6.44 13.37
C VAL A 2 -21.95 -7.66 12.79
N SER A 3 -22.18 -7.66 11.48
CA SER A 3 -22.82 -8.75 10.77
C SER A 3 -22.04 -9.07 9.49
N PRO A 4 -21.05 -9.98 9.56
CA PRO A 4 -20.24 -10.35 8.41
C PRO A 4 -21.13 -11.11 7.41
N LYS A 5 -21.37 -10.52 6.25
CA LYS A 5 -22.09 -11.17 5.15
C LYS A 5 -21.11 -12.00 4.31
N LEU A 6 -21.62 -13.03 3.64
CA LEU A 6 -20.84 -13.94 2.79
C LEU A 6 -21.23 -13.77 1.32
N PRO A 7 -20.28 -13.90 0.38
CA PRO A 7 -20.54 -13.64 -1.03
C PRO A 7 -21.30 -14.80 -1.67
N ALA A 8 -22.02 -14.54 -2.76
CA ALA A 8 -22.80 -15.58 -3.45
C ALA A 8 -21.93 -16.66 -4.09
N ASN A 9 -20.74 -16.31 -4.59
CA ASN A 9 -19.77 -17.20 -5.22
C ASN A 9 -18.74 -17.79 -4.23
N LEU A 10 -19.12 -17.94 -2.95
CA LEU A 10 -18.27 -18.51 -1.89
C LEU A 10 -17.97 -20.00 -2.14
N VAL A 11 -16.71 -20.41 -1.92
CA VAL A 11 -16.35 -21.82 -1.77
C VAL A 11 -16.80 -22.30 -0.39
N GLN A 12 -17.68 -23.30 -0.36
CA GLN A 12 -18.26 -23.82 0.88
C GLN A 12 -17.19 -24.27 1.88
N GLY A 13 -17.38 -23.93 3.15
CA GLY A 13 -16.44 -24.26 4.24
C GLY A 13 -15.15 -23.42 4.28
N SER A 14 -14.92 -22.50 3.33
CA SER A 14 -13.71 -21.67 3.32
C SER A 14 -13.76 -20.44 4.24
N ALA A 15 -14.95 -20.03 4.65
CA ALA A 15 -15.17 -18.81 5.41
C ALA A 15 -14.72 -18.95 6.87
N ARG A 16 -13.90 -18.01 7.33
CA ARG A 16 -13.47 -17.86 8.72
C ARG A 16 -13.40 -16.38 9.07
N ALA A 17 -13.79 -16.03 10.28
CA ALA A 17 -13.74 -14.65 10.73
C ALA A 17 -13.19 -14.53 12.14
N SER A 18 -12.61 -13.38 12.42
CA SER A 18 -12.01 -13.06 13.69
C SER A 18 -12.28 -11.61 14.05
N PHE A 19 -12.50 -11.37 15.33
CA PHE A 19 -12.69 -10.05 15.89
C PHE A 19 -11.47 -9.66 16.70
N SER A 20 -10.90 -8.51 16.37
CA SER A 20 -9.64 -7.98 16.88
C SER A 20 -9.89 -6.69 17.66
N VAL A 21 -9.22 -6.56 18.81
CA VAL A 21 -9.26 -5.38 19.68
C VAL A 21 -7.84 -4.90 19.95
N LEU A 22 -7.63 -3.59 19.77
CA LEU A 22 -6.40 -2.87 20.05
C LEU A 22 -6.72 -1.55 20.76
N GLY A 23 -5.77 -1.03 21.54
CA GLY A 23 -5.89 0.32 22.11
C GLY A 23 -5.26 1.42 21.24
N ASP A 24 -4.66 1.04 20.12
CA ASP A 24 -3.83 1.92 19.30
C ASP A 24 -4.18 1.79 17.81
N LEU A 25 -4.29 2.92 17.11
CA LEU A 25 -4.57 2.98 15.67
C LEU A 25 -3.42 2.40 14.84
N LEU A 26 -2.18 2.54 15.33
CA LEU A 26 -1.02 1.93 14.69
C LEU A 26 -0.85 0.46 15.13
N GLY A 27 -1.65 -0.03 16.09
CA GLY A 27 -1.47 -1.35 16.69
C GLY A 27 -1.49 -2.51 15.68
N MET A 28 -2.27 -2.38 14.60
CA MET A 28 -2.28 -3.36 13.51
C MET A 28 -1.02 -3.31 12.65
N ALA A 29 -0.51 -2.11 12.37
CA ALA A 29 0.77 -1.91 11.68
C ALA A 29 1.95 -2.41 12.53
N MET A 30 1.80 -2.31 13.86
CA MET A 30 2.77 -2.79 14.86
C MET A 30 2.59 -4.27 15.24
N ARG A 31 1.73 -5.03 14.54
CA ARG A 31 1.35 -6.38 14.99
C ARG A 31 2.56 -7.33 15.04
N ASN A 32 2.71 -7.94 16.23
CA ASN A 32 3.79 -8.80 16.71
C ASN A 32 5.12 -8.05 16.85
N MET A 33 5.61 -7.88 18.08
CA MET A 33 6.88 -7.21 18.37
C MET A 33 8.13 -7.89 17.79
N GLY A 34 7.99 -9.08 17.20
CA GLY A 34 9.00 -9.73 16.35
C GLY A 34 8.99 -9.28 14.88
N ASN A 35 7.87 -8.73 14.41
CA ASN A 35 7.63 -8.21 13.06
C ASN A 35 7.16 -6.74 13.08
N LEU A 36 7.36 -6.02 14.20
CA LEU A 36 7.06 -4.60 14.46
C LEU A 36 7.54 -3.67 13.35
N LEU A 37 8.52 -4.18 12.63
CA LEU A 37 9.26 -3.58 11.56
C LEU A 37 9.41 -4.71 10.53
N ARG A 38 9.00 -4.45 9.30
CA ARG A 38 9.17 -5.43 8.24
C ARG A 38 10.55 -5.26 7.65
N MET A 39 11.27 -6.37 7.49
CA MET A 39 12.54 -6.35 6.77
C MET A 39 12.26 -5.90 5.32
N PRO A 40 12.93 -4.84 4.85
CA PRO A 40 12.76 -4.37 3.47
C PRO A 40 13.16 -5.42 2.43
N TYR A 41 12.30 -5.66 1.44
CA TYR A 41 12.53 -6.55 0.30
C TYR A 41 11.83 -6.00 -0.95
N GLY A 42 12.17 -6.53 -2.13
CA GLY A 42 11.55 -6.13 -3.38
C GLY A 42 12.39 -5.16 -4.21
N CYS A 43 11.75 -4.37 -5.07
CA CYS A 43 12.36 -3.28 -5.82
C CYS A 43 12.65 -2.05 -4.92
N GLY A 44 13.35 -1.03 -5.44
CA GLY A 44 13.73 0.16 -4.69
C GLY A 44 12.56 0.88 -4.00
N GLU A 45 11.38 0.89 -4.61
CA GLU A 45 10.17 1.44 -3.98
C GLU A 45 9.66 0.55 -2.83
N GLN A 46 9.52 -0.76 -3.07
CA GLN A 46 9.04 -1.71 -2.07
C GLN A 46 9.95 -1.76 -0.83
N ASN A 47 11.26 -1.61 -1.03
CA ASN A 47 12.22 -1.46 0.05
C ASN A 47 11.90 -0.23 0.90
N MET A 48 11.62 0.92 0.27
CA MET A 48 11.30 2.16 0.98
C MET A 48 9.96 2.11 1.73
N VAL A 49 8.99 1.36 1.22
CA VAL A 49 7.68 1.17 1.87
C VAL A 49 7.79 0.40 3.17
N LEU A 50 8.82 -0.41 3.30
CA LEU A 50 9.13 -1.12 4.55
C LEU A 50 10.11 -0.32 5.42
N PHE A 51 10.93 0.55 4.83
CA PHE A 51 11.87 1.42 5.54
C PHE A 51 11.20 2.61 6.23
N ALA A 52 10.40 3.42 5.52
CA ALA A 52 9.87 4.68 6.04
C ALA A 52 8.92 4.49 7.24
N PRO A 53 7.97 3.52 7.25
CA PRO A 53 7.11 3.29 8.41
C PRO A 53 7.85 2.94 9.69
N ASN A 54 9.03 2.30 9.59
CA ASN A 54 9.86 2.01 10.76
C ASN A 54 10.28 3.30 11.47
N ILE A 55 10.57 4.38 10.72
CA ILE A 55 10.91 5.69 11.28
C ILE A 55 9.70 6.26 12.03
N TYR A 56 8.51 6.23 11.41
CA TYR A 56 7.30 6.80 12.00
C TYR A 56 6.86 6.06 13.25
N ILE A 57 6.99 4.72 13.26
CA ILE A 57 6.70 3.90 14.44
C ILE A 57 7.70 4.19 15.56
N LEU A 58 9.00 4.28 15.27
CA LEU A 58 10.01 4.63 16.28
C LEU A 58 9.76 6.03 16.85
N ASP A 59 9.48 7.02 15.99
CA ASP A 59 9.14 8.39 16.41
C ASP A 59 7.90 8.43 17.29
N TYR A 60 6.84 7.69 16.91
CA TYR A 60 5.61 7.57 17.68
C TYR A 60 5.85 6.95 19.06
N LEU A 61 6.53 5.81 19.11
CA LEU A 61 6.82 5.10 20.37
C LEU A 61 7.73 5.95 21.27
N ASN A 62 8.69 6.65 20.70
CA ASN A 62 9.57 7.55 21.45
C ASN A 62 8.77 8.72 22.06
N LYS A 63 7.97 9.42 21.25
CA LYS A 63 7.15 10.57 21.70
C LYS A 63 6.08 10.18 22.72
N THR A 64 5.53 8.98 22.63
CA THR A 64 4.52 8.47 23.59
C THR A 64 5.15 7.81 24.83
N GLY A 65 6.47 7.66 24.87
CA GLY A 65 7.19 7.01 25.98
C GLY A 65 6.95 5.49 26.06
N GLN A 66 6.60 4.87 24.92
CA GLN A 66 6.34 3.44 24.78
C GLN A 66 7.51 2.68 24.11
N LEU A 67 8.58 3.39 23.72
CA LEU A 67 9.74 2.78 23.09
C LEU A 67 10.58 2.01 24.11
N THR A 68 10.69 0.69 23.92
CA THR A 68 11.57 -0.17 24.71
C THR A 68 12.90 -0.38 23.97
N LYS A 69 13.98 -0.68 24.71
CA LYS A 69 15.29 -0.97 24.11
C LYS A 69 15.27 -2.12 23.11
N GLU A 70 14.42 -3.13 23.35
CA GLU A 70 14.28 -4.27 22.42
C GLU A 70 13.67 -3.82 21.09
N ILE A 71 12.61 -3.00 21.15
CA ILE A 71 11.95 -2.47 19.95
C ILE A 71 12.88 -1.53 19.19
N GLU A 72 13.57 -0.64 19.92
CA GLU A 72 14.55 0.28 19.35
C GLU A 72 15.68 -0.47 18.64
N SER A 73 16.29 -1.45 19.29
CA SER A 73 17.38 -2.24 18.71
C SER A 73 16.95 -2.97 17.43
N LYS A 74 15.75 -3.58 17.42
CA LYS A 74 15.19 -4.19 16.20
C LYS A 74 14.96 -3.14 15.11
N GLY A 75 14.41 -1.98 15.48
CA GLY A 75 14.09 -0.91 14.53
C GLY A 75 15.32 -0.34 13.86
N VAL A 76 16.34 -0.05 14.65
CA VAL A 76 17.67 0.33 14.18
C VAL A 76 18.26 -0.73 13.25
N GLY A 77 18.14 -2.01 13.58
CA GLY A 77 18.60 -3.11 12.72
C GLY A 77 17.93 -3.14 11.34
N TYR A 78 16.59 -2.98 11.29
CA TYR A 78 15.88 -2.95 10.00
C TYR A 78 16.12 -1.67 9.21
N LEU A 79 16.26 -0.52 9.88
CA LEU A 79 16.66 0.72 9.22
C LEU A 79 18.07 0.57 8.60
N ALA A 80 19.05 0.05 9.35
CA ALA A 80 20.40 -0.14 8.82
C ALA A 80 20.42 -1.11 7.62
N SER A 81 19.69 -2.23 7.71
CA SER A 81 19.55 -3.18 6.60
C SER A 81 18.84 -2.55 5.39
N GLY A 82 17.76 -1.80 5.62
CA GLY A 82 16.99 -1.15 4.56
C GLY A 82 17.76 -0.03 3.86
N TYR A 83 18.58 0.72 4.60
CA TYR A 83 19.51 1.71 4.05
C TYR A 83 20.50 1.05 3.09
N GLN A 84 21.22 0.01 3.55
CA GLN A 84 22.19 -0.70 2.72
C GLN A 84 21.55 -1.34 1.49
N LYS A 85 20.36 -1.92 1.65
CA LYS A 85 19.59 -2.46 0.53
C LYS A 85 19.21 -1.36 -0.45
N GLN A 86 18.77 -0.19 0.03
CA GLN A 86 18.36 0.91 -0.85
C GLN A 86 19.52 1.45 -1.69
N LEU A 87 20.75 1.46 -1.15
CA LEU A 87 21.95 1.87 -1.91
C LEU A 87 22.20 0.99 -3.14
N SER A 88 21.72 -0.26 -3.17
CA SER A 88 21.81 -1.11 -4.37
C SER A 88 20.95 -0.63 -5.54
N TYR A 89 19.98 0.25 -5.29
CA TYR A 89 19.13 0.89 -6.30
C TYR A 89 19.56 2.32 -6.62
N LYS A 90 20.71 2.77 -6.09
CA LYS A 90 21.30 4.08 -6.35
C LYS A 90 22.08 4.07 -7.67
N HIS A 91 21.87 5.08 -8.49
CA HIS A 91 22.62 5.34 -9.70
C HIS A 91 23.96 6.08 -9.41
N PRO A 92 24.94 6.00 -10.31
CA PRO A 92 26.20 6.73 -10.17
C PRO A 92 26.02 8.24 -10.00
N ASP A 93 24.97 8.82 -10.59
CA ASP A 93 24.65 10.24 -10.54
C ASP A 93 24.00 10.71 -9.23
N GLY A 94 23.66 9.79 -8.30
CA GLY A 94 23.04 10.11 -7.02
C GLY A 94 21.54 9.83 -6.93
N SER A 95 20.89 9.48 -8.04
CA SER A 95 19.47 9.20 -8.13
C SER A 95 19.11 7.76 -7.75
N TYR A 96 17.81 7.47 -7.59
CA TYR A 96 17.29 6.13 -7.30
C TYR A 96 16.18 5.76 -8.28
N SER A 97 16.11 4.48 -8.64
CA SER A 97 15.01 3.91 -9.43
C SER A 97 14.55 2.56 -8.86
N SER A 98 13.46 1.99 -9.36
CA SER A 98 12.92 0.74 -8.83
C SER A 98 13.87 -0.43 -9.03
N PHE A 99 14.60 -0.50 -10.14
CA PHE A 99 15.51 -1.60 -10.45
C PHE A 99 16.98 -1.17 -10.48
N GLY A 100 17.28 0.02 -9.95
CA GLY A 100 18.64 0.58 -9.90
C GLY A 100 19.21 0.78 -11.31
N THR A 101 20.49 0.44 -11.50
CA THR A 101 21.20 0.60 -12.79
C THR A 101 20.67 -0.27 -13.93
N ARG A 102 19.62 -1.06 -13.72
CA ARG A 102 18.88 -1.73 -14.80
C ARG A 102 17.92 -0.79 -15.51
N ASP A 103 17.45 0.24 -14.82
CA ASP A 103 16.69 1.33 -15.42
C ASP A 103 17.67 2.31 -16.08
N GLU A 104 17.25 2.96 -17.17
CA GLU A 104 18.09 3.92 -17.89
C GLU A 104 18.33 5.22 -17.09
N GLU A 105 17.36 5.61 -16.26
CA GLU A 105 17.42 6.83 -15.45
C GLU A 105 16.74 6.69 -14.08
N GLY A 106 17.13 7.56 -13.15
CA GLY A 106 16.52 7.67 -11.83
C GLY A 106 15.13 8.30 -11.86
N SER A 107 14.28 7.90 -10.92
CA SER A 107 12.96 8.50 -10.70
C SER A 107 13.07 9.68 -9.74
N ILE A 108 12.57 10.84 -10.16
CA ILE A 108 12.50 12.05 -9.32
C ILE A 108 11.68 11.83 -8.05
N TRP A 109 10.53 11.16 -8.16
CA TRP A 109 9.64 10.85 -7.04
C TRP A 109 10.33 9.93 -6.03
N LEU A 110 10.89 8.80 -6.48
CA LEU A 110 11.57 7.85 -5.60
C LEU A 110 12.81 8.49 -4.96
N THR A 111 13.57 9.27 -5.72
CA THR A 111 14.77 9.94 -5.24
C THR A 111 14.44 10.94 -4.13
N ALA A 112 13.38 11.74 -4.28
CA ALA A 112 12.91 12.63 -3.22
C ALA A 112 12.39 11.85 -1.99
N PHE A 113 11.69 10.73 -2.20
CA PHE A 113 11.22 9.88 -1.11
C PHE A 113 12.38 9.28 -0.29
N VAL A 114 13.41 8.79 -0.97
CA VAL A 114 14.64 8.27 -0.36
C VAL A 114 15.38 9.38 0.39
N TYR A 115 15.54 10.55 -0.23
CA TYR A 115 16.20 11.70 0.41
C TYR A 115 15.53 12.08 1.73
N LYS A 116 14.21 12.27 1.71
CA LYS A 116 13.40 12.54 2.91
C LYS A 116 13.62 11.47 3.98
N SER A 117 13.40 10.21 3.62
CA SER A 117 13.39 9.10 4.57
C SER A 117 14.76 8.89 5.19
N PHE A 118 15.84 9.00 4.41
CA PHE A 118 17.20 8.91 4.92
C PHE A 118 17.51 10.06 5.87
N SER A 119 17.15 11.29 5.51
CA SER A 119 17.30 12.45 6.40
C SER A 119 16.57 12.27 7.72
N GLN A 120 15.34 11.78 7.70
CA GLN A 120 14.57 11.48 8.92
C GLN A 120 15.17 10.33 9.74
N SER A 121 15.80 9.34 9.10
CA SER A 121 16.41 8.19 9.78
C SER A 121 17.74 8.49 10.50
N LYS A 122 18.38 9.64 10.21
CA LYS A 122 19.66 10.07 10.83
C LYS A 122 19.62 10.12 12.36
N ARG A 123 18.43 10.27 12.96
CA ARG A 123 18.26 10.24 14.43
C ARG A 123 18.37 8.84 15.04
N TYR A 124 18.34 7.78 14.23
CA TYR A 124 18.40 6.39 14.68
C TYR A 124 19.60 5.62 14.11
N ILE A 125 20.00 5.91 12.87
CA ILE A 125 21.10 5.23 12.16
C ILE A 125 22.07 6.22 11.52
N TYR A 126 23.31 5.77 11.30
CA TYR A 126 24.26 6.51 10.49
C TYR A 126 23.84 6.49 9.02
N ILE A 127 23.85 7.66 8.40
CA ILE A 127 23.64 7.86 6.96
C ILE A 127 24.83 8.65 6.44
N ASP A 128 25.48 8.17 5.39
CA ASP A 128 26.60 8.88 4.75
C ASP A 128 26.12 10.22 4.14
N ASP A 129 26.71 11.31 4.61
CA ASP A 129 26.41 12.67 4.15
C ASP A 129 26.78 12.90 2.68
N ASN A 130 27.78 12.18 2.16
CA ASN A 130 28.11 12.23 0.74
C ASN A 130 26.99 11.62 -0.11
N VAL A 131 26.35 10.54 0.35
CA VAL A 131 25.19 9.97 -0.34
C VAL A 131 24.04 10.97 -0.39
N GLN A 132 23.72 11.63 0.72
CA GLN A 132 22.66 12.65 0.77
C GLN A 132 23.00 13.87 -0.11
N THR A 133 24.26 14.32 -0.10
CA THR A 133 24.71 15.46 -0.90
C THR A 133 24.58 15.17 -2.40
N GLN A 134 25.02 13.99 -2.85
CA GLN A 134 24.88 13.59 -4.26
C GLN A 134 23.40 13.55 -4.69
N THR A 135 22.54 12.97 -3.86
CA THR A 135 21.10 12.91 -4.12
C THR A 135 20.47 14.30 -4.21
N LEU A 136 20.84 15.22 -3.31
CA LEU A 136 20.33 16.60 -3.36
C LEU A 136 20.81 17.36 -4.60
N ILE A 137 22.09 17.20 -4.99
CA ILE A 137 22.65 17.80 -6.21
C ILE A 137 21.88 17.31 -7.44
N TRP A 138 21.60 16.01 -7.51
CA TRP A 138 20.83 15.44 -8.62
C TRP A 138 19.40 15.99 -8.64
N LEU A 139 18.69 16.02 -7.51
CA LEU A 139 17.35 16.62 -7.41
C LEU A 139 17.37 18.07 -7.91
N ALA A 140 18.33 18.88 -7.46
CA ALA A 140 18.51 20.25 -7.88
C ALA A 140 18.75 20.38 -9.40
N SER A 141 19.52 19.46 -10.00
CA SER A 141 19.77 19.47 -11.45
C SER A 141 18.54 19.14 -12.30
N LYS A 142 17.51 18.53 -11.71
CA LYS A 142 16.23 18.23 -12.38
C LYS A 142 15.18 19.33 -12.16
N GLN A 143 15.55 20.44 -11.53
CA GLN A 143 14.72 21.64 -11.39
C GLN A 143 14.88 22.53 -12.64
N LYS A 144 13.75 22.94 -13.23
CA LYS A 144 13.72 23.86 -14.39
C LYS A 144 13.98 25.31 -13.95
N PRO A 145 14.28 26.23 -14.90
CA PRO A 145 14.43 27.65 -14.61
C PRO A 145 13.19 28.33 -14.00
N ASP A 146 12.00 27.77 -14.26
CA ASP A 146 10.73 28.22 -13.65
C ASP A 146 10.54 27.74 -12.20
N GLY A 147 11.50 26.95 -11.67
CA GLY A 147 11.49 26.38 -10.33
C GLY A 147 10.76 25.05 -10.20
N CYS A 148 10.03 24.60 -11.23
CA CYS A 148 9.31 23.33 -11.18
C CYS A 148 10.25 22.15 -11.43
N PHE A 149 9.98 21.00 -10.81
CA PHE A 149 10.73 19.77 -11.07
C PHE A 149 10.23 19.08 -12.34
N GLN A 150 11.15 18.50 -13.10
CA GLN A 150 10.82 17.69 -14.28
C GLN A 150 10.35 16.29 -13.84
N ASN A 151 9.29 15.79 -14.46
CA ASN A 151 8.85 14.40 -14.26
C ASN A 151 9.77 13.48 -15.06
N VAL A 152 10.72 12.85 -14.37
CA VAL A 152 11.79 12.01 -14.93
C VAL A 152 11.77 10.66 -14.21
N GLY A 153 11.87 9.57 -14.98
CA GLY A 153 11.73 8.19 -14.49
C GLY A 153 10.27 7.79 -14.21
N ASN A 154 9.74 6.86 -15.02
CA ASN A 154 8.34 6.35 -15.06
C ASN A 154 7.82 5.72 -13.74
N HIS A 155 7.58 6.49 -12.68
CA HIS A 155 7.16 5.93 -11.38
C HIS A 155 6.28 6.85 -10.53
N PHE A 156 5.76 7.95 -11.08
CA PHE A 156 4.66 8.62 -10.40
C PHE A 156 3.39 7.78 -10.55
N ASN A 157 2.46 7.82 -9.59
CA ASN A 157 1.19 7.13 -9.80
C ASN A 157 0.41 7.92 -10.85
N ASN A 158 0.42 7.45 -12.09
CA ASN A 158 -0.26 8.07 -13.23
C ASN A 158 -1.78 8.07 -13.08
N ALA A 159 -2.34 7.44 -12.05
CA ALA A 159 -3.75 7.61 -11.69
C ALA A 159 -4.03 8.94 -10.95
N LEU A 160 -2.98 9.56 -10.39
CA LEU A 160 -2.99 10.91 -9.83
C LEU A 160 -2.62 11.97 -10.89
N GLU A 161 -2.18 11.53 -12.08
CA GLU A 161 -1.92 12.38 -13.25
C GLU A 161 -3.24 12.65 -13.98
N GLY A 162 -3.44 13.91 -14.35
CA GLY A 162 -4.75 14.39 -14.78
C GLY A 162 -4.67 15.80 -15.32
N GLY A 163 -4.08 15.95 -16.50
CA GLY A 163 -4.16 17.18 -17.31
C GLY A 163 -2.87 18.01 -17.32
N ALA A 164 -2.99 19.30 -17.67
CA ALA A 164 -1.84 20.20 -17.84
C ALA A 164 -1.04 20.51 -16.54
N GLU A 165 -1.37 19.87 -15.41
CA GLU A 165 -0.85 20.16 -14.06
C GLU A 165 0.14 19.10 -13.53
N ASP A 166 0.49 18.09 -14.33
CA ASP A 166 1.26 16.90 -13.91
C ASP A 166 2.64 17.21 -13.30
N GLY A 167 3.34 18.24 -13.81
CA GLY A 167 4.63 18.66 -13.25
C GLY A 167 4.53 19.36 -11.89
N ILE A 168 3.33 19.83 -11.52
CA ILE A 168 3.15 20.69 -10.36
C ILE A 168 2.84 19.88 -9.10
N SER A 169 2.01 18.84 -9.20
CA SER A 169 1.79 17.89 -8.10
C SER A 169 3.10 17.24 -7.67
N LEU A 170 3.94 16.85 -8.64
CA LEU A 170 5.29 16.34 -8.38
C LEU A 170 6.16 17.40 -7.72
N THR A 171 6.14 18.65 -8.20
CA THR A 171 6.89 19.75 -7.57
C THR A 171 6.46 19.96 -6.12
N ALA A 172 5.16 19.89 -5.82
CA ALA A 172 4.64 20.03 -4.46
C ALA A 172 5.14 18.88 -3.57
N TYR A 173 5.11 17.65 -4.07
CA TYR A 173 5.64 16.48 -3.40
C TYR A 173 7.14 16.60 -3.10
N VAL A 174 7.96 16.93 -4.11
CA VAL A 174 9.43 17.06 -3.94
C VAL A 174 9.74 18.20 -2.97
N THR A 175 9.06 19.34 -3.07
CA THR A 175 9.24 20.48 -2.17
C THR A 175 8.87 20.12 -0.73
N ALA A 176 7.75 19.42 -0.52
CA ALA A 176 7.36 18.90 0.79
C ALA A 176 8.41 17.92 1.33
N ALA A 177 8.90 16.99 0.51
CA ALA A 177 9.92 16.02 0.91
C ALA A 177 11.24 16.68 1.35
N LEU A 178 11.67 17.75 0.66
CA LEU A 178 12.85 18.54 1.04
C LEU A 178 12.63 19.30 2.37
N LEU A 179 11.44 19.88 2.57
CA LEU A 179 11.09 20.53 3.84
C LEU A 179 11.04 19.51 5.00
N GLU A 180 10.46 18.33 4.77
CA GLU A 180 10.42 17.23 5.74
C GLU A 180 11.79 16.64 6.07
N ALA A 181 12.74 16.73 5.14
CA ALA A 181 14.15 16.38 5.36
C ALA A 181 14.87 17.40 6.26
N GLY A 182 14.26 18.56 6.54
CA GLY A 182 14.79 19.61 7.38
C GLY A 182 15.50 20.74 6.62
N LEU A 183 15.37 20.81 5.29
CA LEU A 183 15.86 21.98 4.55
C LEU A 183 14.98 23.19 4.87
N PRO A 184 15.55 24.36 5.18
CA PRO A 184 14.77 25.55 5.43
C PRO A 184 14.09 26.03 4.15
N SER A 185 12.97 26.74 4.28
CA SER A 185 12.28 27.37 3.14
C SER A 185 13.12 28.39 2.38
N SER A 186 14.18 28.91 3.00
CA SER A 186 15.17 29.80 2.39
C SER A 186 16.24 29.07 1.56
N HIS A 187 16.29 27.74 1.58
CA HIS A 187 17.23 26.99 0.75
C HIS A 187 16.83 27.14 -0.72
N THR A 188 17.78 27.49 -1.59
CA THR A 188 17.52 27.88 -2.99
C THR A 188 16.62 26.90 -3.75
N VAL A 189 16.88 25.58 -3.64
CA VAL A 189 16.08 24.54 -4.29
C VAL A 189 14.62 24.53 -3.80
N VAL A 190 14.41 24.70 -2.49
CA VAL A 190 13.08 24.73 -1.86
C VAL A 190 12.36 26.02 -2.22
N GLN A 191 13.06 27.16 -2.16
CA GLN A 191 12.53 28.47 -2.51
C GLN A 191 12.06 28.51 -3.98
N ASN A 192 12.87 27.97 -4.89
CA ASN A 192 12.52 27.87 -6.31
C ASN A 192 11.29 26.96 -6.52
N GLY A 193 11.23 25.82 -5.80
CA GLY A 193 10.07 24.93 -5.82
C GLY A 193 8.80 25.65 -5.36
N LEU A 194 8.87 26.35 -4.23
CA LEU A 194 7.77 27.18 -3.72
C LEU A 194 7.37 28.29 -4.72
N SER A 195 8.33 28.93 -5.40
CA SER A 195 8.03 29.94 -6.44
C SER A 195 7.28 29.35 -7.65
N CYS A 196 7.60 28.12 -8.05
CA CYS A 196 6.82 27.40 -9.07
C CYS A 196 5.39 27.14 -8.58
N LEU A 197 5.24 26.60 -7.36
CA LEU A 197 3.92 26.36 -6.77
C LEU A 197 3.13 27.65 -6.61
N ASP A 198 3.81 28.76 -6.31
CA ASP A 198 3.18 30.06 -6.18
C ASP A 198 2.57 30.50 -7.50
N THR A 199 3.33 30.38 -8.59
CA THR A 199 2.90 30.72 -9.95
C THR A 199 1.76 29.81 -10.41
N ALA A 200 1.85 28.51 -10.15
CA ALA A 200 0.82 27.55 -10.50
C ALA A 200 -0.48 27.73 -9.69
N SER A 201 -0.38 28.23 -8.45
CA SER A 201 -1.52 28.46 -7.56
C SER A 201 -2.31 29.74 -7.86
N VAL A 202 -1.90 30.56 -8.84
CA VAL A 202 -2.61 31.81 -9.21
C VAL A 202 -3.94 31.53 -9.91
N GLY A 203 -4.05 30.40 -10.61
CA GLY A 203 -5.30 29.93 -11.23
C GLY A 203 -6.20 29.17 -10.26
N ASN A 204 -7.44 28.90 -10.67
CA ASN A 204 -8.31 27.99 -9.91
C ASN A 204 -7.77 26.56 -10.02
N VAL A 205 -7.30 26.01 -8.91
CA VAL A 205 -6.81 24.63 -8.83
C VAL A 205 -8.00 23.72 -8.58
N ASP A 206 -8.48 23.01 -9.60
CA ASP A 206 -9.68 22.15 -9.50
C ASP A 206 -9.39 20.72 -9.01
N ASN A 207 -8.13 20.29 -9.04
CA ASN A 207 -7.71 18.95 -8.64
C ASN A 207 -7.52 18.86 -7.11
N VAL A 208 -8.38 18.09 -6.44
CA VAL A 208 -8.39 17.90 -4.98
C VAL A 208 -7.09 17.32 -4.44
N TYR A 209 -6.47 16.38 -5.16
CA TYR A 209 -5.19 15.81 -4.75
C TYR A 209 -4.09 16.87 -4.76
N TYR A 210 -4.08 17.71 -5.79
CA TYR A 210 -3.12 18.80 -5.89
C TYR A 210 -3.35 19.85 -4.79
N GLN A 211 -4.60 20.22 -4.48
CA GLN A 211 -4.93 21.09 -3.34
C GLN A 211 -4.40 20.52 -2.01
N ALA A 212 -4.53 19.21 -1.78
CA ALA A 212 -4.05 18.54 -0.56
C ALA A 212 -2.53 18.62 -0.42
N LEU A 213 -1.79 18.36 -1.49
CA LEU A 213 -0.33 18.50 -1.53
C LEU A 213 0.12 19.95 -1.34
N LEU A 214 -0.55 20.91 -1.98
CA LEU A 214 -0.26 22.34 -1.80
C LEU A 214 -0.48 22.77 -0.36
N ALA A 215 -1.62 22.41 0.24
CA ALA A 215 -1.91 22.69 1.64
C ALA A 215 -0.78 22.14 2.53
N TYR A 216 -0.37 20.90 2.29
CA TYR A 216 0.70 20.29 3.06
C TYR A 216 2.05 20.98 2.89
N ALA A 217 2.48 21.22 1.64
CA ALA A 217 3.75 21.88 1.32
C ALA A 217 3.83 23.31 1.88
N TYR A 218 2.77 24.11 1.72
CA TYR A 218 2.72 25.46 2.30
C TYR A 218 2.65 25.46 3.82
N GLY A 219 1.99 24.45 4.42
CA GLY A 219 1.99 24.22 5.85
C GLY A 219 3.40 23.98 6.39
N LEU A 220 4.15 23.07 5.76
CA LEU A 220 5.56 22.80 6.07
C LEU A 220 6.46 24.02 5.87
N ALA A 221 6.23 24.81 4.82
CA ALA A 221 6.99 26.02 4.53
C ALA A 221 6.68 27.19 5.47
N GLY A 222 5.65 27.07 6.32
CA GLY A 222 5.20 28.14 7.22
C GLY A 222 4.41 29.26 6.54
N ASN A 223 3.99 29.08 5.28
CA ASN A 223 3.16 30.05 4.55
C ASN A 223 1.69 29.94 4.99
N LYS A 224 1.35 30.64 6.08
CA LYS A 224 0.03 30.56 6.73
C LYS A 224 -1.14 31.02 5.85
N GLU A 225 -0.90 31.94 4.92
CA GLU A 225 -1.95 32.46 4.04
C GLU A 225 -2.40 31.40 3.04
N LYS A 226 -1.45 30.87 2.26
CA LYS A 226 -1.73 29.83 1.26
C LYS A 226 -2.17 28.52 1.88
N TRP A 227 -1.55 28.12 2.99
CA TRP A 227 -1.97 26.96 3.75
C TRP A 227 -3.45 27.05 4.16
N ARG A 228 -3.91 28.18 4.72
CA ARG A 228 -5.34 28.37 5.08
C ARG A 228 -6.24 28.44 3.86
N PHE A 229 -5.78 29.04 2.76
CA PHE A 229 -6.53 29.11 1.52
C PHE A 229 -6.85 27.70 1.02
N PHE A 230 -5.85 26.84 0.85
CA PHE A 230 -6.07 25.48 0.34
C PHE A 230 -6.84 24.59 1.31
N LEU A 231 -6.67 24.75 2.64
CA LEU A 231 -7.52 24.04 3.60
C LEU A 231 -9.01 24.40 3.45
N LYS A 232 -9.34 25.66 3.16
CA LYS A 232 -10.73 26.08 2.90
C LYS A 232 -11.27 25.55 1.58
N GLU A 233 -10.45 25.46 0.53
CA GLU A 233 -10.87 24.84 -0.73
C GLU A 233 -11.11 23.34 -0.56
N LEU A 234 -10.27 22.66 0.22
CA LEU A 234 -10.45 21.24 0.56
C LEU A 234 -11.74 21.03 1.38
N GLU A 235 -12.05 21.91 2.33
CA GLU A 235 -13.29 21.83 3.11
C GLU A 235 -14.55 21.86 2.22
N LYS A 236 -14.54 22.66 1.14
CA LYS A 236 -15.67 22.72 0.18
C LYS A 236 -15.85 21.45 -0.66
N SER A 237 -14.78 20.67 -0.85
CA SER A 237 -14.78 19.46 -1.68
C SER A 237 -14.87 18.17 -0.86
N ALA A 238 -14.98 18.29 0.47
CA ALA A 238 -15.08 17.15 1.36
C ALA A 238 -16.40 16.40 1.15
N THR A 239 -16.33 15.06 1.19
CA THR A 239 -17.53 14.22 1.09
C THR A 239 -18.23 14.19 2.45
N GLU A 240 -19.41 14.81 2.54
CA GLU A 240 -20.20 14.88 3.79
C GLU A 240 -21.21 13.74 3.94
N VAL A 241 -21.42 12.90 2.91
CA VAL A 241 -22.34 11.76 3.00
C VAL A 241 -21.66 10.62 3.76
N GLY A 242 -21.75 10.66 5.10
CA GLY A 242 -21.22 9.64 5.99
C GLY A 242 -20.00 10.12 6.77
N GLU A 243 -18.82 9.60 6.43
CA GLU A 243 -17.55 9.95 7.10
C GLU A 243 -16.72 10.88 6.23
N LEU A 244 -15.98 11.80 6.85
CA LEU A 244 -15.27 12.87 6.16
C LEU A 244 -14.03 12.36 5.41
N HIS A 245 -14.02 12.50 4.09
CA HIS A 245 -12.91 12.10 3.21
C HIS A 245 -12.96 12.83 1.86
N TRP A 246 -11.91 12.66 1.05
CA TRP A 246 -11.78 13.28 -0.27
C TRP A 246 -11.70 12.23 -1.38
N GLU A 247 -12.30 12.54 -2.52
CA GLU A 247 -12.34 11.65 -3.69
C GLU A 247 -12.02 12.39 -4.99
N ARG A 248 -11.44 11.69 -5.97
CA ARG A 248 -11.25 12.22 -7.33
C ARG A 248 -12.59 12.30 -8.07
N LYS A 249 -12.77 13.34 -8.89
CA LYS A 249 -13.92 13.48 -9.79
C LYS A 249 -13.99 12.35 -10.82
N ASP A 250 -12.85 11.94 -11.36
CA ASP A 250 -12.73 10.92 -12.42
C ASP A 250 -12.30 9.53 -11.92
N LYS A 251 -12.74 9.13 -10.72
CA LYS A 251 -12.37 7.80 -10.17
C LYS A 251 -12.91 6.65 -11.05
N PRO A 252 -12.16 5.55 -11.22
CA PRO A 252 -12.71 4.32 -11.80
C PRO A 252 -14.00 3.94 -11.06
N LEU A 253 -14.99 3.41 -11.78
CA LEU A 253 -16.18 2.88 -11.11
C LEU A 253 -15.75 1.67 -10.29
N ALA A 254 -15.65 1.84 -8.97
CA ALA A 254 -15.37 0.74 -8.06
C ALA A 254 -16.38 -0.38 -8.32
N GLU A 255 -15.92 -1.53 -8.80
CA GLU A 255 -16.79 -2.67 -9.02
C GLU A 255 -17.36 -3.10 -7.67
N LYS A 256 -18.68 -2.99 -7.52
CA LYS A 256 -19.41 -3.49 -6.35
C LYS A 256 -19.51 -5.02 -6.40
N PHE A 257 -18.39 -5.76 -6.39
CA PHE A 257 -18.46 -7.21 -6.48
C PHE A 257 -17.28 -7.96 -5.83
N PRO A 258 -17.59 -8.95 -4.98
CA PRO A 258 -18.26 -8.80 -3.71
C PRO A 258 -17.23 -8.43 -2.63
N SER A 259 -16.98 -7.13 -2.46
CA SER A 259 -16.22 -6.60 -1.32
C SER A 259 -17.23 -6.10 -0.27
N PHE A 260 -17.33 -6.81 0.85
CA PHE A 260 -18.26 -6.47 1.94
C PHE A 260 -18.02 -5.08 2.54
N ASN A 261 -16.83 -4.53 2.31
CA ASN A 261 -16.51 -3.12 2.38
C ASN A 261 -15.72 -2.80 1.10
N SER A 262 -16.22 -1.88 0.27
CA SER A 262 -15.40 -1.28 -0.79
C SER A 262 -14.25 -0.59 -0.08
N ARG A 263 -13.02 -1.05 -0.26
CA ARG A 263 -11.86 -0.25 0.12
C ARG A 263 -11.81 0.93 -0.82
N ALA A 264 -11.40 2.08 -0.30
CA ALA A 264 -11.06 3.20 -1.15
C ALA A 264 -9.83 2.84 -2.00
N ALA A 265 -9.79 3.35 -3.22
CA ALA A 265 -8.60 3.26 -4.05
C ALA A 265 -7.45 4.04 -3.41
N SER A 266 -6.21 3.72 -3.83
CA SER A 266 -5.00 4.22 -3.18
C SER A 266 -4.93 5.74 -3.15
N ALA A 267 -5.32 6.39 -4.25
CA ALA A 267 -5.31 7.84 -4.38
C ALA A 267 -6.18 8.55 -3.33
N GLU A 268 -7.38 8.04 -3.08
CA GLU A 268 -8.35 8.59 -2.13
C GLU A 268 -7.81 8.50 -0.69
N ILE A 269 -7.14 7.40 -0.36
CA ILE A 269 -6.46 7.23 0.93
C ILE A 269 -5.31 8.23 1.05
N GLU A 270 -4.46 8.32 0.03
CA GLU A 270 -3.29 9.19 0.01
C GLU A 270 -3.67 10.66 0.13
N MET A 271 -4.60 11.16 -0.69
CA MET A 271 -5.05 12.56 -0.65
C MET A 271 -5.64 12.92 0.71
N THR A 272 -6.46 12.02 1.27
CA THR A 272 -7.09 12.22 2.58
C THR A 272 -6.04 12.26 3.68
N CYS A 273 -4.96 11.47 3.56
CA CYS A 273 -3.85 11.51 4.52
C CYS A 273 -3.00 12.77 4.39
N TYR A 274 -2.80 13.32 3.17
CA TYR A 274 -2.17 14.64 3.02
C TYR A 274 -3.01 15.75 3.64
N VAL A 275 -4.34 15.69 3.56
CA VAL A 275 -5.22 16.63 4.26
C VAL A 275 -4.99 16.56 5.77
N ILE A 276 -4.93 15.35 6.35
CA ILE A 276 -4.59 15.17 7.78
C ILE A 276 -3.23 15.81 8.08
N LEU A 277 -2.19 15.48 7.31
CA LEU A 277 -0.84 16.01 7.52
C LEU A 277 -0.79 17.54 7.42
N ALA A 278 -1.55 18.14 6.50
CA ALA A 278 -1.68 19.59 6.36
C ALA A 278 -2.39 20.23 7.56
N LEU A 279 -3.47 19.62 8.07
CA LEU A 279 -4.17 20.07 9.27
C LEU A 279 -3.28 20.01 10.53
N LEU A 280 -2.41 19.00 10.60
CA LEU A 280 -1.47 18.81 11.72
C LEU A 280 -0.28 19.80 11.72
N GLN A 281 -0.09 20.63 10.69
CA GLN A 281 0.97 21.66 10.65
C GLN A 281 0.71 22.87 11.57
N ARG A 282 -0.36 22.84 12.39
CA ARG A 282 -0.62 23.88 13.39
C ARG A 282 0.28 23.73 14.61
N PRO A 283 0.89 24.82 15.11
CA PRO A 283 1.67 24.78 16.35
C PRO A 283 0.87 24.33 17.58
N THR A 284 -0.41 24.71 17.64
CA THR A 284 -1.34 24.32 18.70
C THR A 284 -2.70 24.04 18.07
N LEU A 285 -3.24 22.85 18.30
CA LEU A 285 -4.56 22.43 17.83
C LEU A 285 -5.59 22.61 18.95
N THR A 286 -6.78 23.11 18.63
CA THR A 286 -7.89 23.14 19.59
C THR A 286 -8.58 21.77 19.69
N GLN A 287 -9.41 21.58 20.70
CA GLN A 287 -10.16 20.33 20.87
C GLN A 287 -11.16 20.11 19.72
N GLU A 288 -11.75 21.18 19.21
CA GLU A 288 -12.65 21.14 18.05
C GLU A 288 -11.90 20.69 16.79
N GLU A 289 -10.70 21.20 16.57
CA GLU A 289 -9.85 20.82 15.43
C GLU A 289 -9.42 19.36 15.53
N LEU A 290 -9.01 18.89 16.72
CA LEU A 290 -8.70 17.49 16.94
C LEU A 290 -9.91 16.58 16.72
N SER A 291 -11.11 17.06 17.06
CA SER A 291 -12.37 16.33 16.84
C SER A 291 -12.76 16.28 15.36
N TYR A 292 -12.48 17.34 14.60
CA TYR A 292 -12.62 17.36 13.14
C TYR A 292 -11.65 16.36 12.49
N ILE A 293 -10.36 16.41 12.85
CA ILE A 293 -9.35 15.48 12.34
C ILE A 293 -9.68 14.03 12.72
N ALA A 294 -10.25 13.81 13.91
CA ALA A 294 -10.69 12.48 14.36
C ALA A 294 -11.69 11.83 13.39
N GLN A 295 -12.60 12.62 12.80
CA GLN A 295 -13.57 12.10 11.83
C GLN A 295 -12.88 11.60 10.54
N ILE A 296 -11.86 12.33 10.07
CA ILE A 296 -11.06 11.93 8.91
C ILE A 296 -10.24 10.68 9.24
N VAL A 297 -9.60 10.66 10.41
CA VAL A 297 -8.80 9.52 10.90
C VAL A 297 -9.65 8.27 11.06
N GLN A 298 -10.91 8.39 11.48
CA GLN A 298 -11.85 7.27 11.56
C GLN A 298 -12.10 6.64 10.19
N TRP A 299 -12.30 7.46 9.15
CA TRP A 299 -12.44 6.97 7.78
C TRP A 299 -11.16 6.25 7.31
N VAL A 300 -9.99 6.86 7.50
CA VAL A 300 -8.69 6.25 7.13
C VAL A 300 -8.50 4.91 7.88
N ALA A 301 -8.76 4.87 9.18
CA ALA A 301 -8.59 3.66 9.99
C ALA A 301 -9.47 2.47 9.53
N LYS A 302 -10.61 2.75 8.88
CA LYS A 302 -11.47 1.71 8.28
C LYS A 302 -10.92 1.16 6.96
N GLN A 303 -10.07 1.90 6.26
CA GLN A 303 -9.41 1.43 5.04
C GLN A 303 -8.24 0.49 5.33
N GLN A 304 -7.72 0.49 6.57
CA GLN A 304 -6.59 -0.35 6.96
C GLN A 304 -6.91 -1.85 6.86
N ASN A 305 -6.02 -2.58 6.21
CA ASN A 305 -6.15 -4.02 6.01
C ASN A 305 -5.75 -4.81 7.29
N PRO A 306 -6.07 -6.12 7.38
CA PRO A 306 -5.76 -6.96 8.55
C PRO A 306 -4.27 -7.17 8.87
N TYR A 307 -3.37 -6.62 8.05
CA TYR A 307 -1.93 -6.68 8.22
C TYR A 307 -1.31 -5.31 8.52
N GLY A 308 -2.14 -4.28 8.71
CA GLY A 308 -1.72 -2.93 9.09
C GLY A 308 -1.33 -2.01 7.93
N GLY A 309 -1.38 -2.49 6.68
CA GLY A 309 -1.18 -1.66 5.48
C GLY A 309 -2.51 -1.20 4.87
N PHE A 310 -2.43 -0.55 3.72
CA PHE A 310 -3.58 -0.02 2.98
C PHE A 310 -3.71 -0.70 1.61
N SER A 311 -4.02 0.05 0.55
CA SER A 311 -4.28 -0.46 -0.80
C SER A 311 -3.00 -0.60 -1.61
N SER A 312 -2.04 0.32 -1.49
CA SER A 312 -0.75 0.29 -2.19
C SER A 312 0.44 0.62 -1.26
N THR A 313 1.55 1.07 -1.85
CA THR A 313 2.78 1.49 -1.21
C THR A 313 2.70 2.93 -0.71
N GLN A 314 2.34 3.86 -1.59
CA GLN A 314 2.36 5.30 -1.31
C GLN A 314 1.31 5.66 -0.25
N ASP A 315 0.08 5.18 -0.42
CA ASP A 315 -1.00 5.39 0.54
C ASP A 315 -0.65 4.83 1.94
N THR A 316 0.01 3.66 2.00
CA THR A 316 0.41 3.04 3.26
C THR A 316 1.44 3.89 3.99
N VAL A 317 2.45 4.41 3.28
CA VAL A 317 3.48 5.25 3.89
C VAL A 317 2.88 6.55 4.43
N VAL A 318 2.10 7.27 3.62
CA VAL A 318 1.50 8.56 4.00
C VAL A 318 0.44 8.35 5.10
N ALA A 319 -0.37 7.28 5.04
CA ALA A 319 -1.34 6.96 6.07
C ALA A 319 -0.68 6.63 7.41
N LEU A 320 0.37 5.80 7.42
CA LEU A 320 1.10 5.50 8.66
C LEU A 320 1.79 6.73 9.23
N GLN A 321 2.31 7.62 8.37
CA GLN A 321 2.84 8.91 8.79
C GLN A 321 1.75 9.77 9.45
N ALA A 322 0.59 9.94 8.80
CA ALA A 322 -0.52 10.74 9.30
C ALA A 322 -1.08 10.18 10.62
N LEU A 323 -1.31 8.86 10.68
CA LEU A 323 -1.81 8.17 11.87
C LEU A 323 -0.80 8.24 13.02
N ALA A 324 0.50 8.14 12.75
CA ALA A 324 1.54 8.32 13.77
C ALA A 324 1.54 9.75 14.31
N GLN A 325 1.44 10.76 13.44
CA GLN A 325 1.44 12.14 13.86
C GLN A 325 0.21 12.50 14.69
N TYR A 326 -0.98 12.12 14.21
CA TYR A 326 -2.21 12.27 14.97
C TYR A 326 -2.19 11.50 16.28
N GLY A 327 -1.68 10.26 16.24
CA GLY A 327 -1.63 9.35 17.38
C GLY A 327 -0.83 9.92 18.54
N TYR A 328 0.35 10.50 18.31
CA TYR A 328 1.13 11.05 19.43
C TYR A 328 0.53 12.34 19.98
N LEU A 329 -0.14 13.16 19.14
CA LEU A 329 -0.80 14.40 19.57
C LEU A 329 -2.06 14.14 20.41
N THR A 330 -2.72 12.99 20.19
CA THR A 330 -3.93 12.58 20.91
C THR A 330 -3.67 11.51 21.96
N PHE A 331 -2.40 11.14 22.18
CA PHE A 331 -2.02 10.11 23.11
C PHE A 331 -2.36 10.50 24.56
N SER A 332 -3.04 9.59 25.27
CA SER A 332 -3.36 9.74 26.69
C SER A 332 -2.99 8.47 27.45
N LYS A 333 -2.32 8.67 28.61
CA LYS A 333 -1.90 7.61 29.53
C LYS A 333 -3.02 7.15 30.48
N ASP A 334 -4.18 7.78 30.48
CA ASP A 334 -5.24 7.43 31.44
C ASP A 334 -6.37 6.61 30.82
N GLY A 335 -6.22 6.23 29.55
CA GLY A 335 -7.20 5.44 28.82
C GLY A 335 -7.36 4.03 29.41
N LYS A 336 -8.58 3.72 29.85
CA LYS A 336 -8.99 2.36 30.22
C LYS A 336 -10.31 2.05 29.56
N ASN A 337 -10.34 0.97 28.77
CA ASN A 337 -11.50 0.55 28.01
C ASN A 337 -11.79 -0.92 28.22
N THR A 338 -13.07 -1.24 28.36
CA THR A 338 -13.61 -2.59 28.34
C THR A 338 -14.40 -2.76 27.05
N VAL A 339 -14.02 -3.76 26.25
CA VAL A 339 -14.71 -4.13 25.01
C VAL A 339 -15.37 -5.48 25.21
N GLU A 340 -16.67 -5.54 24.96
CA GLU A 340 -17.46 -6.76 25.08
C GLU A 340 -18.00 -7.17 23.71
N ILE A 341 -17.87 -8.45 23.36
CA ILE A 341 -18.48 -9.04 22.16
C ILE A 341 -19.28 -10.28 22.54
N SER A 342 -20.46 -10.43 21.96
CA SER A 342 -21.34 -11.58 22.19
C SER A 342 -22.22 -11.87 20.98
N SER A 343 -22.65 -13.13 20.85
CA SER A 343 -23.71 -13.56 19.93
C SER A 343 -24.49 -14.70 20.57
N LYS A 344 -25.47 -15.29 19.84
CA LYS A 344 -26.19 -16.48 20.32
C LYS A 344 -25.26 -17.68 20.55
N GLU A 345 -24.21 -17.80 19.74
CA GLU A 345 -23.28 -18.94 19.74
C GLU A 345 -21.91 -18.59 20.31
N LEU A 346 -21.62 -17.29 20.51
CA LEU A 346 -20.42 -16.81 21.18
C LEU A 346 -20.81 -16.29 22.57
N PRO A 347 -20.47 -17.04 23.64
CA PRO A 347 -20.61 -16.53 25.01
C PRO A 347 -19.90 -15.19 25.15
N LYS A 348 -20.39 -14.35 26.07
CA LYS A 348 -19.85 -13.01 26.32
C LYS A 348 -18.33 -13.07 26.50
N LYS A 349 -17.59 -12.47 25.58
CA LYS A 349 -16.14 -12.30 25.65
C LYS A 349 -15.82 -10.84 25.97
N VAL A 350 -14.94 -10.65 26.95
CA VAL A 350 -14.54 -9.32 27.44
C VAL A 350 -13.05 -9.14 27.21
N PHE A 351 -12.67 -7.98 26.66
CA PHE A 351 -11.30 -7.52 26.48
C PHE A 351 -11.08 -6.29 27.35
N GLN A 352 -9.96 -6.27 28.07
CA GLN A 352 -9.52 -5.10 28.83
C GLN A 352 -8.37 -4.46 28.07
N VAL A 353 -8.49 -3.17 27.80
CA VAL A 353 -7.51 -2.38 27.06
C VAL A 353 -7.09 -1.20 27.92
N ASP A 354 -5.84 -1.23 28.35
CA ASP A 354 -5.18 -0.16 29.09
C ASP A 354 -3.80 0.12 28.51
N ASN A 355 -3.04 1.03 29.11
CA ASN A 355 -1.69 1.36 28.63
C ASN A 355 -0.71 0.18 28.59
N ARG A 356 -0.85 -0.82 29.46
CA ARG A 356 0.10 -1.94 29.55
C ARG A 356 -0.05 -2.88 28.36
N ASN A 357 -1.25 -2.98 27.81
CA ASN A 357 -1.58 -3.88 26.70
C ASN A 357 -2.13 -3.15 25.47
N ARG A 358 -1.96 -1.83 25.38
CA ARG A 358 -2.48 -0.98 24.30
C ARG A 358 -2.05 -1.44 22.91
N LEU A 359 -0.79 -1.86 22.81
CA LEU A 359 -0.13 -2.37 21.60
C LEU A 359 -0.36 -3.87 21.36
N LEU A 360 -0.96 -4.58 22.33
CA LEU A 360 -1.20 -6.01 22.25
C LEU A 360 -2.48 -6.27 21.45
N LEU A 361 -2.35 -6.95 20.32
CA LEU A 361 -3.51 -7.45 19.59
C LEU A 361 -4.21 -8.54 20.40
N GLN A 362 -5.45 -8.27 20.78
CA GLN A 362 -6.33 -9.27 21.39
C GLN A 362 -7.35 -9.73 20.35
N GLN A 363 -7.57 -11.04 20.21
CA GLN A 363 -8.40 -11.58 19.14
C GLN A 363 -9.28 -12.74 19.63
N VAL A 364 -10.47 -12.88 19.03
CA VAL A 364 -11.35 -14.04 19.19
C VAL A 364 -11.88 -14.50 17.83
N SER A 365 -11.99 -15.82 17.65
CA SER A 365 -12.63 -16.40 16.46
C SER A 365 -14.15 -16.25 16.55
N LEU A 366 -14.78 -15.91 15.43
CA LEU A 366 -16.23 -15.83 15.34
C LEU A 366 -16.78 -17.19 14.87
N PRO A 367 -17.59 -17.90 15.68
CA PRO A 367 -17.94 -19.29 15.43
C PRO A 367 -18.93 -19.49 14.27
N SER A 368 -19.87 -18.56 14.07
CA SER A 368 -20.88 -18.62 13.00
C SER A 368 -20.73 -17.51 11.98
N LEU A 369 -20.87 -17.89 10.70
CA LEU A 369 -20.88 -16.99 9.57
C LEU A 369 -21.99 -17.42 8.58
N PRO A 370 -22.92 -16.52 8.20
CA PRO A 370 -23.11 -15.17 8.73
C PRO A 370 -23.65 -15.19 10.17
N GLY A 371 -23.41 -14.13 10.93
CA GLY A 371 -23.88 -14.03 12.32
C GLY A 371 -23.99 -12.59 12.80
N ASN A 372 -24.88 -12.34 13.77
CA ASN A 372 -25.05 -11.01 14.37
C ASN A 372 -24.32 -10.93 15.70
N TYR A 373 -23.28 -10.09 15.74
CA TYR A 373 -22.42 -9.89 16.90
C TYR A 373 -22.70 -8.53 17.53
N ARG A 374 -23.11 -8.54 18.81
CA ARG A 374 -23.29 -7.32 19.60
C ARG A 374 -21.95 -6.94 20.21
N MET A 375 -21.59 -5.67 20.08
CA MET A 375 -20.37 -5.11 20.61
C MET A 375 -20.71 -3.92 21.50
N GLU A 376 -20.10 -3.86 22.67
CA GLU A 376 -20.19 -2.72 23.59
C GLU A 376 -18.78 -2.28 23.98
N VAL A 377 -18.55 -0.97 23.99
CA VAL A 377 -17.30 -0.37 24.45
C VAL A 377 -17.64 0.56 25.60
N LYS A 378 -16.94 0.42 26.72
CA LYS A 378 -17.08 1.27 27.91
C LYS A 378 -15.69 1.73 28.34
N GLY A 379 -15.54 3.01 28.66
CA GLY A 379 -14.23 3.53 29.09
C GLY A 379 -14.03 5.00 28.78
N SER A 380 -12.81 5.46 29.00
CA SER A 380 -12.38 6.85 28.85
C SER A 380 -11.41 7.09 27.69
N GLY A 381 -11.00 6.05 26.96
CA GLY A 381 -10.05 6.15 25.86
C GLY A 381 -10.60 5.67 24.53
N CYS A 382 -9.74 5.67 23.51
CA CYS A 382 -10.05 5.12 22.20
C CYS A 382 -9.62 3.65 22.08
N VAL A 383 -10.39 2.86 21.34
CA VAL A 383 -10.05 1.50 20.95
C VAL A 383 -10.24 1.33 19.45
N TYR A 384 -9.35 0.56 18.83
CA TYR A 384 -9.47 0.15 17.44
C TYR A 384 -10.06 -1.26 17.39
N LEU A 385 -11.19 -1.39 16.71
CA LEU A 385 -11.93 -2.64 16.57
C LEU A 385 -11.94 -3.05 15.10
N GLN A 386 -11.48 -4.25 14.79
CA GLN A 386 -11.44 -4.75 13.42
C GLN A 386 -12.04 -6.15 13.34
N THR A 387 -12.93 -6.37 12.38
CA THR A 387 -13.41 -7.70 12.04
C THR A 387 -12.76 -8.13 10.74
N THR A 388 -12.00 -9.22 10.78
CA THR A 388 -11.35 -9.80 9.61
C THR A 388 -12.12 -11.02 9.17
N LEU A 389 -12.67 -10.98 7.96
CA LEU A 389 -13.32 -12.10 7.28
C LEU A 389 -12.38 -12.60 6.17
N ARG A 390 -12.10 -13.91 6.16
CA ARG A 390 -11.31 -14.59 5.12
C ARG A 390 -12.15 -15.71 4.53
N TYR A 391 -12.19 -15.79 3.21
CA TYR A 391 -12.89 -16.83 2.47
C TYR A 391 -12.25 -17.02 1.10
N ASN A 392 -12.58 -18.12 0.44
CA ASN A 392 -12.26 -18.35 -0.97
C ASN A 392 -13.53 -18.16 -1.80
N ILE A 393 -13.40 -17.58 -2.98
CA ILE A 393 -14.48 -17.48 -3.97
C ILE A 393 -14.10 -18.21 -5.25
N TYR A 394 -15.11 -18.63 -6.01
CA TYR A 394 -14.89 -18.98 -7.41
C TYR A 394 -14.56 -17.72 -8.21
N LEU A 395 -13.54 -17.82 -9.05
CA LEU A 395 -13.02 -16.69 -9.82
C LEU A 395 -14.12 -16.07 -10.69
N PRO A 396 -14.38 -14.75 -10.57
CA PRO A 396 -15.33 -14.08 -11.43
C PRO A 396 -14.76 -13.98 -12.86
N GLN A 397 -15.61 -14.17 -13.88
CA GLN A 397 -15.25 -13.93 -15.29
C GLN A 397 -15.31 -12.43 -15.63
N LYS A 398 -14.80 -11.57 -14.75
CA LYS A 398 -14.81 -10.12 -14.92
C LYS A 398 -13.38 -9.60 -14.97
N ALA A 399 -13.20 -8.58 -15.79
CA ALA A 399 -11.98 -7.80 -15.89
C ALA A 399 -12.38 -6.33 -16.00
N SER A 400 -11.52 -5.47 -15.47
CA SER A 400 -11.66 -4.02 -15.44
C SER A 400 -10.31 -3.43 -15.82
N GLY A 401 -10.22 -2.63 -16.87
CA GLY A 401 -8.96 -1.96 -17.25
C GLY A 401 -7.87 -2.82 -17.90
N PHE A 402 -7.95 -4.16 -17.88
CA PHE A 402 -6.99 -5.02 -18.57
C PHE A 402 -7.65 -6.14 -19.38
N TYR A 403 -6.93 -6.62 -20.39
CA TYR A 403 -7.17 -7.90 -21.05
C TYR A 403 -6.05 -8.88 -20.68
N LEU A 404 -6.42 -10.12 -20.41
CA LEU A 404 -5.49 -11.21 -20.07
C LEU A 404 -5.95 -12.51 -20.73
N SER A 405 -5.05 -13.16 -21.45
CA SER A 405 -5.25 -14.49 -22.04
C SER A 405 -4.13 -15.43 -21.62
N VAL A 406 -4.48 -16.67 -21.31
CA VAL A 406 -3.55 -17.70 -20.87
C VAL A 406 -3.74 -18.94 -21.72
N LYS A 407 -2.65 -19.42 -22.33
CA LYS A 407 -2.65 -20.60 -23.19
C LYS A 407 -1.54 -21.55 -22.78
N THR A 408 -1.82 -22.85 -22.83
CA THR A 408 -0.82 -23.90 -22.67
C THR A 408 -0.38 -24.40 -24.05
N VAL A 409 0.92 -24.40 -24.31
CA VAL A 409 1.52 -24.87 -25.58
C VAL A 409 2.66 -25.85 -25.30
N ASN A 410 3.23 -26.46 -26.35
CA ASN A 410 4.37 -27.39 -26.26
C ASN A 410 4.18 -28.49 -25.19
N VAL A 411 2.97 -29.07 -25.19
CA VAL A 411 2.53 -30.01 -24.17
C VAL A 411 3.19 -31.37 -24.37
N SER A 412 3.88 -31.85 -23.32
CA SER A 412 4.44 -33.19 -23.22
C SER A 412 3.77 -33.92 -22.06
N CYS A 413 2.89 -34.87 -22.41
CA CYS A 413 2.13 -35.69 -21.46
C CYS A 413 2.49 -37.18 -21.53
N THR A 414 3.50 -37.57 -22.30
CA THR A 414 3.76 -38.97 -22.66
C THR A 414 5.01 -39.55 -21.99
N GLY A 415 4.86 -40.74 -21.38
CA GLY A 415 5.96 -41.65 -21.03
C GLY A 415 6.55 -41.51 -19.62
N SER A 416 7.72 -42.13 -19.42
CA SER A 416 8.50 -42.19 -18.17
C SER A 416 9.07 -40.84 -17.67
N PHE A 417 8.61 -39.72 -18.22
CA PHE A 417 9.02 -38.36 -17.87
C PHE A 417 7.86 -37.60 -17.23
N LEU A 418 8.19 -36.68 -16.33
CA LEU A 418 7.21 -35.83 -15.66
C LEU A 418 6.59 -34.85 -16.69
N PRO A 419 5.24 -34.66 -16.69
CA PRO A 419 4.54 -33.72 -17.55
C PRO A 419 5.19 -32.34 -17.62
N LYS A 420 5.30 -31.81 -18.84
CA LYS A 420 5.91 -30.50 -19.10
C LYS A 420 5.13 -29.76 -20.18
N PHE A 421 4.94 -28.45 -20.02
CA PHE A 421 4.30 -27.60 -21.01
C PHE A 421 4.77 -26.16 -20.85
N ASP A 422 4.55 -25.33 -21.86
CA ASP A 422 4.82 -23.90 -21.80
C ASP A 422 3.52 -23.14 -21.55
N LEU A 423 3.59 -22.14 -20.67
CA LEU A 423 2.51 -21.21 -20.40
C LEU A 423 2.77 -19.92 -21.17
N VAL A 424 1.86 -19.56 -22.07
CA VAL A 424 1.90 -18.30 -22.84
C VAL A 424 0.86 -17.36 -22.27
N LEU A 425 1.33 -16.17 -21.88
CA LEU A 425 0.54 -15.12 -21.25
C LEU A 425 0.51 -13.93 -22.21
N SER A 426 -0.68 -13.50 -22.59
CA SER A 426 -0.90 -12.32 -23.45
C SER A 426 -1.71 -11.30 -22.67
N ALA A 427 -1.25 -10.06 -22.63
CA ALA A 427 -1.86 -8.99 -21.85
C ALA A 427 -1.87 -7.67 -22.62
N SER A 428 -2.90 -6.86 -22.41
CA SER A 428 -2.96 -5.47 -22.87
C SER A 428 -3.78 -4.62 -21.91
N TYR A 429 -3.55 -3.31 -21.93
CA TYR A 429 -4.29 -2.35 -21.14
C TYR A 429 -5.53 -1.87 -21.90
N ALA A 430 -6.67 -1.92 -21.24
CA ALA A 430 -7.99 -1.56 -21.77
C ALA A 430 -8.67 -0.46 -20.93
N GLY A 431 -7.92 0.19 -20.03
CA GLY A 431 -8.41 1.29 -19.20
C GLY A 431 -8.47 2.63 -19.95
N LYS A 432 -8.85 3.68 -19.23
CA LYS A 432 -9.08 5.02 -19.81
C LYS A 432 -7.79 5.79 -20.13
N ARG A 433 -6.66 5.38 -19.56
CA ARG A 433 -5.36 6.05 -19.68
C ARG A 433 -4.64 5.59 -20.97
N SER A 434 -3.57 6.28 -21.35
CA SER A 434 -2.73 5.86 -22.50
C SER A 434 -1.99 4.54 -22.22
N THR A 435 -1.54 4.38 -20.99
CA THR A 435 -0.87 3.17 -20.46
C THR A 435 -1.29 2.97 -19.00
N SER A 436 -1.13 1.77 -18.46
CA SER A 436 -1.28 1.52 -17.02
C SER A 436 -0.11 2.13 -16.23
N ASN A 437 -0.22 2.13 -14.89
CA ASN A 437 0.98 2.23 -14.06
C ASN A 437 1.81 0.93 -14.16
N MET A 438 2.78 0.77 -13.25
CA MET A 438 3.38 -0.54 -12.99
C MET A 438 2.28 -1.59 -12.80
N ALA A 439 2.38 -2.68 -13.55
CA ALA A 439 1.42 -3.78 -13.48
C ALA A 439 2.10 -5.06 -12.98
N ILE A 440 1.35 -5.86 -12.24
CA ILE A 440 1.82 -7.14 -11.72
C ILE A 440 1.02 -8.26 -12.35
N ILE A 441 1.72 -9.28 -12.85
CA ILE A 441 1.11 -10.55 -13.25
C ILE A 441 1.52 -11.62 -12.24
N ASP A 442 0.55 -12.05 -11.43
CA ASP A 442 0.65 -13.11 -10.45
C ASP A 442 0.13 -14.42 -11.05
N VAL A 443 1.05 -15.35 -11.29
CA VAL A 443 0.73 -16.68 -11.85
C VAL A 443 0.77 -17.72 -10.73
N LYS A 444 -0.41 -18.18 -10.31
CA LYS A 444 -0.49 -19.31 -9.38
C LYS A 444 -0.14 -20.60 -10.10
N MET A 445 0.81 -21.35 -9.55
CA MET A 445 1.16 -22.68 -10.10
C MET A 445 0.09 -23.72 -9.77
N LEU A 446 -0.12 -24.66 -10.70
CA LEU A 446 -0.88 -25.89 -10.44
C LEU A 446 -0.22 -26.70 -9.31
N SER A 447 -1.02 -27.41 -8.54
CA SER A 447 -0.51 -28.26 -7.46
C SER A 447 0.42 -29.34 -8.02
N GLY A 448 1.62 -29.45 -7.46
CA GLY A 448 2.64 -30.40 -7.93
C GLY A 448 3.48 -29.93 -9.11
N PHE A 449 3.21 -28.74 -9.67
CA PHE A 449 4.00 -28.14 -10.75
C PHE A 449 4.90 -27.01 -10.26
N VAL A 450 6.04 -26.84 -10.93
CA VAL A 450 7.00 -25.76 -10.69
C VAL A 450 7.43 -25.16 -12.02
N PRO A 451 7.76 -23.86 -12.07
CA PRO A 451 8.30 -23.26 -13.27
C PRO A 451 9.76 -23.66 -13.47
N VAL A 452 10.14 -23.90 -14.72
CA VAL A 452 11.51 -24.26 -15.10
C VAL A 452 12.38 -23.02 -15.00
N ARG A 453 13.31 -23.01 -14.04
CA ARG A 453 14.14 -21.83 -13.73
C ARG A 453 14.90 -21.27 -14.92
N SER A 454 15.37 -22.12 -15.84
CA SER A 454 16.11 -21.66 -17.04
C SER A 454 15.22 -20.97 -18.08
N SER A 455 13.90 -21.20 -18.04
CA SER A 455 12.93 -20.49 -18.90
C SER A 455 12.46 -19.18 -18.29
N LEU A 456 12.69 -19.00 -16.99
CA LEU A 456 12.42 -17.74 -16.32
C LEU A 456 13.67 -16.87 -16.43
N ASN A 457 13.53 -15.65 -16.94
CA ASN A 457 14.56 -14.62 -16.79
C ASN A 457 14.63 -14.07 -15.35
N ASN A 458 14.52 -14.97 -14.35
CA ASN A 458 14.33 -14.74 -12.91
C ASN A 458 13.02 -14.04 -12.54
N HIS A 459 11.98 -14.81 -12.17
CA HIS A 459 10.89 -14.51 -11.19
C HIS A 459 9.50 -15.06 -11.64
N ILE A 460 8.66 -15.44 -10.66
CA ILE A 460 7.28 -15.98 -10.84
C ILE A 460 6.23 -14.85 -10.84
N PHE A 461 6.61 -13.67 -10.36
CA PHE A 461 5.86 -12.42 -10.51
C PHE A 461 6.49 -11.61 -11.63
N PHE A 462 5.70 -11.25 -12.64
CA PHE A 462 6.16 -10.33 -13.68
C PHE A 462 5.80 -8.91 -13.26
N TYR A 463 6.84 -8.11 -12.97
CA TYR A 463 6.72 -6.68 -12.77
C TYR A 463 6.92 -6.00 -14.12
N LEU A 464 5.87 -5.37 -14.61
CA LEU A 464 5.89 -4.63 -15.86
C LEU A 464 5.89 -3.14 -15.52
N ALA A 465 6.84 -2.38 -16.07
CA ALA A 465 6.93 -0.93 -15.83
C ALA A 465 5.64 -0.20 -16.19
N ASN A 466 5.01 -0.63 -17.29
CA ASN A 466 3.64 -0.30 -17.67
C ASN A 466 3.11 -1.38 -18.64
N VAL A 467 1.81 -1.32 -18.94
CA VAL A 467 1.17 -2.07 -20.01
C VAL A 467 0.47 -1.05 -20.91
N SER A 468 0.77 -1.08 -22.20
CA SER A 468 0.11 -0.23 -23.19
C SER A 468 -1.13 -0.93 -23.76
N GLN A 469 -1.83 -0.23 -24.66
CA GLN A 469 -2.95 -0.82 -25.40
C GLN A 469 -2.49 -1.88 -26.42
N GLU A 470 -1.19 -1.93 -26.74
CA GLU A 470 -0.62 -2.98 -27.60
C GLU A 470 -0.44 -4.27 -26.80
N GLU A 471 -0.77 -5.40 -27.44
CA GLU A 471 -0.67 -6.71 -26.80
C GLU A 471 0.80 -7.10 -26.60
N ILE A 472 1.17 -7.35 -25.35
CA ILE A 472 2.44 -7.96 -24.97
C ILE A 472 2.22 -9.44 -24.70
N SER A 473 3.20 -10.26 -25.08
CA SER A 473 3.17 -11.70 -24.82
C SER A 473 4.49 -12.20 -24.27
N PHE A 474 4.42 -13.07 -23.27
CA PHE A 474 5.60 -13.73 -22.69
C PHE A 474 5.27 -15.19 -22.37
N SER A 475 6.28 -16.04 -22.33
CA SER A 475 6.10 -17.46 -22.08
C SER A 475 7.20 -18.03 -21.20
N PHE A 476 6.86 -19.07 -20.44
CA PHE A 476 7.82 -19.84 -19.65
C PHE A 476 7.37 -21.28 -19.52
N SER A 477 8.32 -22.18 -19.30
CA SER A 477 8.06 -23.61 -19.16
C SER A 477 7.67 -23.97 -17.73
N VAL A 478 6.76 -24.92 -17.61
CA VAL A 478 6.25 -25.49 -16.36
C VAL A 478 6.43 -27.00 -16.42
N GLU A 479 6.96 -27.59 -15.34
CA GLU A 479 7.17 -29.04 -15.23
C GLU A 479 6.55 -29.58 -13.93
N GLN A 480 6.07 -30.82 -13.97
CA GLN A 480 5.58 -31.50 -12.78
C GLN A 480 6.78 -31.92 -11.92
N ASN A 481 6.75 -31.55 -10.65
CA ASN A 481 7.72 -31.98 -9.64
C ASN A 481 7.15 -33.09 -8.75
N LEU A 482 5.85 -33.03 -8.46
CA LEU A 482 5.15 -34.03 -7.65
C LEU A 482 3.87 -34.49 -8.35
N PRO A 483 3.60 -35.80 -8.38
CA PRO A 483 2.34 -36.32 -8.92
C PRO A 483 1.20 -35.91 -7.99
N VAL A 484 0.17 -35.28 -8.56
CA VAL A 484 -1.04 -34.87 -7.86
C VAL A 484 -2.25 -35.31 -8.69
N SER A 485 -3.21 -35.97 -8.06
CA SER A 485 -4.51 -36.33 -8.66
C SER A 485 -5.55 -35.24 -8.41
N ASP A 486 -6.57 -35.14 -9.26
CA ASP A 486 -7.66 -34.16 -9.19
C ASP A 486 -7.20 -32.70 -9.08
N ILE A 487 -6.17 -32.36 -9.86
CA ILE A 487 -5.64 -31.00 -9.97
C ILE A 487 -6.73 -30.05 -10.46
N LYS A 488 -7.03 -29.05 -9.63
CA LYS A 488 -7.97 -27.96 -9.96
C LYS A 488 -7.29 -26.88 -10.80
N PRO A 489 -8.07 -26.07 -11.57
CA PRO A 489 -7.53 -24.93 -12.29
C PRO A 489 -6.70 -24.01 -11.40
N ALA A 490 -5.66 -23.41 -11.97
CA ALA A 490 -4.89 -22.36 -11.32
C ALA A 490 -5.17 -21.00 -11.97
N SER A 491 -5.08 -19.95 -11.16
CA SER A 491 -5.43 -18.59 -11.55
C SER A 491 -4.22 -17.78 -11.98
N VAL A 492 -4.42 -16.90 -12.96
CA VAL A 492 -3.51 -15.82 -13.32
C VAL A 492 -4.22 -14.50 -13.09
N HIS A 493 -3.57 -13.61 -12.35
CA HIS A 493 -4.13 -12.31 -11.98
C HIS A 493 -3.19 -11.21 -12.45
N LEU A 494 -3.70 -10.35 -13.32
CA LEU A 494 -3.05 -9.11 -13.76
C LEU A 494 -3.74 -7.94 -13.08
N TYR A 495 -3.01 -7.01 -12.48
CA TYR A 495 -3.58 -5.81 -11.88
C TYR A 495 -2.61 -4.63 -11.90
N ASP A 496 -3.18 -3.41 -11.93
CA ASP A 496 -2.41 -2.18 -11.73
C ASP A 496 -2.00 -2.06 -10.27
N TYR A 497 -0.73 -1.73 -10.04
CA TYR A 497 -0.14 -1.72 -8.70
C TYR A 497 -0.71 -0.65 -7.77
N TYR A 498 -1.12 0.50 -8.31
CA TYR A 498 -1.64 1.63 -7.54
C TYR A 498 -3.17 1.73 -7.63
N GLU A 499 -3.77 1.24 -8.71
CA GLU A 499 -5.22 1.19 -8.93
C GLU A 499 -5.68 -0.27 -9.05
N THR A 500 -5.67 -1.02 -7.94
CA THR A 500 -5.99 -2.46 -7.94
C THR A 500 -7.42 -2.80 -8.41
N ASP A 501 -8.28 -1.79 -8.57
CA ASP A 501 -9.61 -1.92 -9.18
C ASP A 501 -9.56 -2.08 -10.71
N GLU A 502 -8.39 -1.84 -11.32
CA GLU A 502 -8.05 -2.25 -12.68
C GLU A 502 -7.29 -3.58 -12.63
N TYR A 503 -7.95 -4.64 -13.06
CA TYR A 503 -7.46 -6.01 -13.03
C TYR A 503 -8.04 -6.88 -14.16
N ALA A 504 -7.38 -7.99 -14.47
CA ALA A 504 -7.89 -9.07 -15.29
C ALA A 504 -7.55 -10.42 -14.68
N LEU A 505 -8.49 -11.36 -14.80
CA LEU A 505 -8.35 -12.71 -14.28
C LEU A 505 -8.48 -13.72 -15.41
N ALA A 506 -7.65 -14.75 -15.35
CA ALA A 506 -7.72 -15.91 -16.20
C ALA A 506 -7.44 -17.18 -15.40
N GLU A 507 -7.86 -18.32 -15.92
CA GLU A 507 -7.54 -19.63 -15.35
C GLU A 507 -6.87 -20.51 -16.41
N TYR A 508 -6.01 -21.42 -15.95
CA TYR A 508 -5.46 -22.47 -16.80
C TYR A 508 -5.52 -23.82 -16.07
N ASN A 509 -5.65 -24.88 -16.88
CA ASN A 509 -5.72 -26.25 -16.41
C ASN A 509 -4.45 -27.01 -16.78
N THR A 510 -4.25 -28.17 -16.14
CA THR A 510 -3.26 -29.11 -16.65
C THR A 510 -3.70 -29.58 -18.05
N PRO A 511 -2.81 -29.50 -19.05
CA PRO A 511 -3.15 -29.93 -20.41
C PRO A 511 -3.13 -31.47 -20.56
N CYS A 512 -2.68 -32.20 -19.52
CA CYS A 512 -2.62 -33.65 -19.51
C CYS A 512 -3.87 -34.25 -18.87
N SER A 513 -4.47 -35.25 -19.51
CA SER A 513 -5.57 -36.02 -18.93
C SER A 513 -5.08 -36.75 -17.68
N GLN A 514 -5.77 -36.54 -16.56
CA GLN A 514 -5.52 -37.34 -15.37
C GLN A 514 -6.07 -38.73 -15.61
N ALA A 515 -5.20 -39.75 -15.56
CA ALA A 515 -5.66 -41.13 -15.57
C ALA A 515 -6.63 -41.33 -14.39
N SER A 516 -7.84 -41.80 -14.67
CA SER A 516 -8.79 -42.18 -13.63
C SER A 516 -8.11 -43.19 -12.69
N SER A 517 -8.27 -42.97 -11.39
CA SER A 517 -7.73 -43.80 -10.31
C SER A 517 -8.29 -45.23 -10.25
N GLU A 518 -8.94 -45.72 -11.32
CA GLU A 518 -9.46 -47.08 -11.42
C GLU A 518 -8.44 -48.09 -11.95
N ASN A 519 -7.30 -47.66 -12.54
CA ASN A 519 -6.35 -48.59 -13.17
C ASN A 519 -5.05 -48.85 -12.40
N LEU A 520 -4.87 -48.30 -11.20
CA LEU A 520 -3.64 -48.49 -10.39
C LEU A 520 -3.72 -49.62 -9.35
N LEU A 521 -4.86 -50.30 -9.22
CA LEU A 521 -5.04 -51.49 -8.38
C LEU A 521 -5.28 -52.75 -9.22
N GLY A 522 -4.46 -52.95 -10.25
CA GLY A 522 -4.32 -54.26 -10.88
C GLY A 522 -3.47 -55.19 -10.01
N VAL A 523 -3.97 -55.59 -8.84
CA VAL A 523 -3.40 -56.69 -8.07
C VAL A 523 -3.59 -57.96 -8.91
N ARG A 524 -2.50 -58.45 -9.49
CA ARG A 524 -2.42 -59.80 -10.04
C ARG A 524 -2.61 -60.80 -8.90
N GLU A 525 -3.82 -61.33 -8.77
CA GLU A 525 -4.02 -62.61 -8.09
C GLU A 525 -3.33 -63.71 -8.91
N ARG A 526 -2.44 -64.44 -8.26
CA ARG A 526 -1.94 -65.75 -8.68
C ARG A 526 -2.40 -66.77 -7.67
#